data_AF-A0A4U0UA67-F1
#
_entry.id   AF-A0A4U0UA67-F1
#
_cell.length_a   1.000
_cell.length_b   1.000
_cell.length_c   1.000
_cell.angle_alpha   90.00
_cell.angle_beta   90.00
_cell.angle_gamma   90.00
#
_symmetry.space_group_name_H-M   'P 1'
#
loop_
_entity.id
_entity.type
_entity.pdbx_description
1 polymer ?
#
loop_
_entity_poly.entity_id
_entity_poly.type
_entity_poly.pdbx_seq_one_letter_code
_entity_poly.pdbx_strand_id
1 'polypeptide(L)'
;DPPLLFFDEATSALDTYTEQTLLANISSILKEKSRTSVFVAHRLRTIYDSDLIIVLREGNVAEQGTHDKLIDRGGLYSELWSAQETLFVDDAAKGSGSGDKKEKDGKGA
;
A
#
# COMPACT_ATOMS: atom_id res chain seq x y z
N ASP A 1 -4.27 -13.89 -24.27
CA ASP A 1 -4.74 -12.76 -23.47
C ASP A 1 -5.82 -13.25 -22.51
N PRO A 2 -5.52 -13.50 -21.22
CA PRO A 2 -6.49 -14.06 -20.29
C PRO A 2 -7.52 -13.01 -19.84
N PRO A 3 -8.82 -13.35 -19.79
CA PRO A 3 -9.87 -12.41 -19.37
C PRO A 3 -9.90 -12.18 -17.85
N LEU A 4 -9.24 -13.06 -17.08
CA LEU A 4 -9.20 -13.07 -15.62
C LEU A 4 -7.75 -13.09 -15.14
N LEU A 5 -7.39 -12.13 -14.30
CA LEU A 5 -6.09 -12.04 -13.64
C LEU A 5 -6.28 -12.17 -12.13
N PHE A 6 -5.46 -13.02 -11.50
CA PHE A 6 -5.41 -13.16 -10.05
C PHE A 6 -4.02 -12.80 -9.56
N PHE A 7 -3.97 -11.89 -8.59
CA PHE A 7 -2.75 -11.43 -7.95
C PHE A 7 -2.84 -11.74 -6.46
N ASP A 8 -1.92 -12.56 -5.97
CA ASP A 8 -1.76 -12.84 -4.55
C ASP A 8 -0.49 -12.13 -4.07
N GLU A 9 -0.64 -11.20 -3.13
CA GLU A 9 0.43 -10.29 -2.75
C GLU A 9 1.50 -11.01 -1.89
N ALA A 10 2.54 -11.53 -2.54
CA ALA A 10 3.75 -12.08 -1.89
C ALA A 10 4.89 -11.04 -1.80
N THR A 11 4.60 -9.76 -1.52
CA THR A 11 5.55 -8.63 -1.61
C THR A 11 6.16 -8.20 -0.27
N SER A 12 6.38 -9.12 0.66
CA SER A 12 6.98 -8.79 1.97
C SER A 12 8.48 -8.43 1.90
N ALA A 13 9.13 -8.57 0.74
CA ALA A 13 10.58 -8.39 0.57
C ALA A 13 10.98 -7.25 -0.39
N LEU A 14 10.03 -6.43 -0.85
CA LEU A 14 10.30 -5.36 -1.81
C LEU A 14 10.61 -4.03 -1.09
N ASP A 15 11.72 -3.40 -1.48
CA ASP A 15 12.09 -2.04 -1.09
C ASP A 15 11.12 -0.99 -1.70
N THR A 16 11.11 0.22 -1.13
CA THR A 16 10.19 1.32 -1.50
C THR A 16 10.25 1.70 -2.99
N TYR A 17 11.42 1.59 -3.64
CA TYR A 17 11.55 1.92 -5.07
C TYR A 17 10.91 0.83 -5.94
N THR A 18 11.14 -0.43 -5.59
CA THR A 18 10.54 -1.55 -6.29
C THR A 18 9.02 -1.60 -6.10
N GLU A 19 8.50 -1.16 -4.94
CA GLU A 19 7.07 -0.98 -4.70
C GLU A 19 6.42 0.04 -5.65
N GLN A 20 7.02 1.23 -5.79
CA GLN A 20 6.50 2.25 -6.70
C GLN A 20 6.44 1.74 -8.14
N THR A 21 7.46 0.99 -8.55
CA THR A 21 7.52 0.36 -9.87
C THR A 21 6.43 -0.71 -10.03
N LEU A 22 6.19 -1.53 -9.02
CA LEU A 22 5.12 -2.53 -9.00
C LEU A 22 3.74 -1.88 -9.15
N LEU A 23 3.47 -0.84 -8.36
CA LEU A 23 2.22 -0.08 -8.41
C LEU A 23 1.97 0.55 -9.78
N ALA A 24 3.02 1.12 -10.40
CA ALA A 24 2.93 1.70 -11.74
C ALA A 24 2.60 0.63 -12.81
N ASN A 25 3.23 -0.55 -12.71
CA ASN A 25 2.98 -1.65 -13.63
C ASN A 25 1.56 -2.22 -13.48
N ILE A 26 1.10 -2.43 -12.24
CA ILE A 26 -0.26 -2.91 -11.95
C ILE A 26 -1.29 -1.88 -12.43
N SER A 27 -1.09 -0.59 -12.15
CA SER A 27 -1.98 0.48 -12.63
C SER A 27 -2.08 0.50 -14.16
N SER A 28 -0.98 0.22 -14.86
CA SER A 28 -0.97 0.15 -16.32
C SER A 28 -1.76 -1.05 -16.84
N ILE A 29 -1.63 -2.22 -16.20
CA ILE A 29 -2.40 -3.42 -16.53
C ILE A 29 -3.89 -3.22 -16.26
N LEU A 30 -4.26 -2.54 -15.17
CA LEU A 30 -5.65 -2.29 -14.81
C LEU A 30 -6.34 -1.25 -15.70
N LYS A 31 -5.57 -0.30 -16.27
CA LYS A 31 -6.09 0.66 -17.25
C LYS A 31 -6.47 0.01 -18.58
N GLU A 32 -5.94 -1.17 -18.89
CA GLU A 32 -6.42 -2.01 -19.98
C GLU A 32 -7.77 -2.60 -19.57
N LYS A 33 -8.86 -1.82 -19.73
CA LYS A 33 -10.26 -2.12 -19.35
C LYS A 33 -10.85 -3.42 -19.95
N SER A 34 -10.06 -4.25 -20.61
CA SER A 34 -10.47 -5.51 -21.24
C SER A 34 -10.40 -6.72 -20.30
N ARG A 35 -9.96 -6.57 -19.04
CA ARG A 35 -9.73 -7.70 -18.12
C ARG A 35 -10.37 -7.49 -16.75
N THR A 36 -10.89 -8.57 -16.17
CA THR A 36 -11.26 -8.62 -14.76
C THR A 36 -10.03 -9.02 -13.94
N SER A 37 -9.67 -8.22 -12.95
CA SER A 37 -8.50 -8.47 -12.10
C SER A 37 -8.92 -8.58 -10.64
N VAL A 38 -8.42 -9.60 -9.96
CA VAL A 38 -8.68 -9.87 -8.55
C VAL A 38 -7.36 -9.78 -7.79
N PHE A 39 -7.31 -8.93 -6.77
CA PHE A 39 -6.15 -8.75 -5.91
C PHE A 39 -6.47 -9.22 -4.50
N VAL A 40 -5.57 -10.01 -3.93
CA VAL A 40 -5.50 -10.25 -2.49
C VAL A 40 -4.39 -9.33 -1.97
N ALA A 41 -4.78 -8.30 -1.21
CA ALA A 41 -3.86 -7.26 -0.79
C ALA A 41 -3.60 -7.31 0.72
N HIS A 42 -2.33 -7.35 1.07
CA HIS A 42 -1.79 -6.98 2.38
C HIS A 42 -1.48 -5.48 2.44
N ARG A 43 -1.21 -4.82 1.31
CA ARG A 43 -1.03 -3.36 1.19
C ARG A 43 -2.30 -2.73 0.62
N LEU A 44 -3.10 -2.12 1.48
CA LEU A 44 -4.40 -1.56 1.15
C LEU A 44 -4.34 -0.46 0.10
N ARG A 45 -3.22 0.28 -0.02
CA ARG A 45 -3.03 1.28 -1.08
C ARG A 45 -3.18 0.69 -2.50
N THR A 46 -2.84 -0.58 -2.69
CA THR A 46 -2.98 -1.27 -4.00
C THR A 46 -4.44 -1.45 -4.41
N ILE A 47 -5.36 -1.55 -3.45
CA ILE A 47 -6.79 -1.79 -3.69
C ILE A 47 -7.64 -0.52 -3.56
N TYR A 48 -7.04 0.64 -3.27
CA TYR A 48 -7.74 1.92 -3.08
C TYR A 48 -8.66 2.26 -4.26
N ASP A 49 -8.17 2.11 -5.49
CA ASP A 49 -8.92 2.43 -6.73
C ASP A 49 -9.76 1.25 -7.25
N SER A 50 -10.02 0.21 -6.44
CA SER A 50 -10.78 -0.95 -6.90
C SER A 50 -12.27 -0.65 -7.07
N ASP A 51 -12.87 -1.17 -8.15
CA ASP A 51 -14.32 -1.08 -8.38
C ASP A 51 -15.13 -1.76 -7.25
N LEU A 52 -14.57 -2.80 -6.64
CA LEU A 52 -15.15 -3.55 -5.53
C LEU A 52 -14.05 -4.07 -4.60
N ILE A 53 -14.19 -3.77 -3.31
CA ILE A 53 -13.39 -4.33 -2.22
C ILE A 53 -14.27 -5.29 -1.43
N ILE A 54 -13.75 -6.47 -1.11
CA ILE A 54 -14.39 -7.48 -0.27
C ILE A 54 -13.51 -7.70 0.95
N VAL A 55 -14.03 -7.39 2.13
CA VAL A 55 -13.32 -7.59 3.40
C VAL A 55 -13.74 -8.91 4.01
N LEU A 56 -12.76 -9.77 4.27
CA LEU A 56 -12.98 -11.08 4.88
C LEU A 56 -12.63 -11.04 6.37
N ARG A 57 -13.49 -11.67 7.17
CA ARG A 57 -13.24 -11.94 8.59
C ARG A 57 -13.70 -13.35 8.92
N GLU A 58 -12.82 -14.16 9.52
CA GLU A 58 -13.15 -15.51 9.99
C GLU A 58 -13.80 -16.39 8.90
N GLY A 59 -13.32 -16.27 7.66
CA GLY A 59 -13.83 -17.02 6.51
C GLY A 59 -15.13 -16.50 5.90
N ASN A 60 -15.67 -15.37 6.39
CA ASN A 60 -16.92 -14.78 5.91
C ASN A 60 -16.68 -13.37 5.34
N VAL A 61 -17.55 -12.94 4.42
CA VAL A 61 -17.57 -11.55 3.94
C VAL A 61 -18.15 -10.67 5.03
N ALA A 62 -17.31 -9.83 5.64
CA ALA A 62 -17.71 -8.88 6.67
C ALA A 62 -18.27 -7.60 6.05
N GLU A 63 -17.60 -7.09 5.00
CA GLU A 63 -17.98 -5.85 4.33
C GLU A 63 -17.67 -5.93 2.83
N GLN A 64 -18.39 -5.15 2.03
CA GLN A 64 -18.11 -4.98 0.61
C GLN A 64 -18.51 -3.59 0.11
N GLY A 65 -17.74 -3.02 -0.80
CA GLY A 65 -18.01 -1.70 -1.38
C GLY A 65 -16.79 -1.07 -2.05
N THR A 66 -16.91 0.20 -2.41
CA THR A 66 -15.77 1.03 -2.84
C THR A 66 -15.03 1.55 -1.61
N HIS A 67 -13.78 2.00 -1.77
CA HIS A 67 -12.98 2.60 -0.70
C HIS A 67 -13.77 3.64 0.10
N ASP A 68 -14.29 4.67 -0.58
CA ASP A 68 -15.01 5.78 0.08
C ASP A 68 -16.18 5.29 0.94
N LYS A 69 -16.99 4.36 0.41
CA LYS A 69 -18.15 3.80 1.12
C LYS A 69 -17.75 2.99 2.35
N LEU A 70 -16.60 2.32 2.32
CA LEU A 70 -16.12 1.51 3.42
C LEU A 70 -15.44 2.35 4.50
N ILE A 71 -14.72 3.41 4.11
CA ILE A 71 -14.19 4.41 5.05
C ILE A 71 -15.33 5.14 5.76
N ASP A 72 -16.34 5.63 5.03
CA ASP A 72 -17.48 6.36 5.61
C ASP A 72 -18.28 5.52 6.62
N ARG A 73 -18.27 4.18 6.48
CA ARG A 73 -18.91 3.27 7.43
C ARG A 73 -18.17 3.17 8.76
N GLY A 74 -16.87 3.48 8.78
CA GLY A 74 -16.03 3.33 9.98
C GLY A 74 -15.93 1.87 10.47
N GLY A 75 -16.05 0.90 9.56
CA GLY A 75 -16.02 -0.53 9.87
C GLY A 75 -14.61 -1.12 9.93
N LEU A 76 -14.52 -2.45 9.82
CA LEU A 76 -13.27 -3.21 9.82
C LEU A 76 -12.31 -2.73 8.72
N TYR A 77 -12.84 -2.39 7.53
CA TYR A 77 -12.00 -1.82 6.47
C TYR A 77 -11.29 -0.54 6.92
N SER A 78 -12.01 0.38 7.57
CA SER A 78 -11.48 1.66 8.03
C SER A 78 -10.42 1.45 9.12
N GLU A 79 -10.65 0.52 10.05
CA GLU A 79 -9.68 0.16 11.08
C GLU A 79 -8.38 -0.36 10.47
N LEU A 80 -8.48 -1.28 9.51
CA LEU A 80 -7.33 -1.83 8.78
C LEU A 80 -6.59 -0.73 8.00
N TRP A 81 -7.33 0.16 7.35
CA TRP A 81 -6.78 1.28 6.59
C TRP A 81 -5.95 2.22 7.47
N SER A 82 -6.53 2.70 8.59
CA SER A 82 -5.84 3.60 9.51
C SER A 82 -4.63 2.96 10.18
N ALA A 83 -4.71 1.66 10.52
CA ALA A 83 -3.58 0.93 11.08
C ALA A 83 -2.40 0.87 10.10
N GLN A 84 -2.68 0.68 8.81
CA GLN A 84 -1.64 0.64 7.79
C GLN A 84 -1.08 2.03 7.46
N GLU A 85 -1.91 3.08 7.46
CA GLU A 85 -1.45 4.47 7.30
C GLU A 85 -0.44 4.85 8.40
N THR A 86 -0.70 4.42 9.64
CA THR A 86 0.21 4.67 10.77
C THR A 86 1.57 3.99 10.58
N LEU A 87 1.60 2.78 10.02
CA LEU A 87 2.85 2.07 9.71
C LEU A 87 3.71 2.80 8.66
N PHE A 88 3.08 3.47 7.68
CA PHE A 88 3.81 4.26 6.69
C PHE A 88 4.43 5.54 7.27
N VAL A 89 3.85 6.11 8.33
CA VAL A 89 4.39 7.32 8.99
C VAL A 89 5.64 6.99 9.81
N ASP A 90 5.69 5.81 10.44
CA ASP A 90 6.84 5.39 11.25
C ASP A 90 8.09 5.05 10.42
N ASP A 91 7.93 4.51 9.21
CA ASP A 91 9.05 4.23 8.30
C ASP A 91 9.65 5.52 7.70
N ALA A 92 8.83 6.54 7.44
CA ALA A 92 9.29 7.84 6.98
C ALA A 92 10.11 8.60 8.07
N ALA A 93 9.75 8.41 9.35
CA ALA A 93 10.44 9.05 10.48
C ALA A 93 11.81 8.44 10.81
N LYS A 94 12.11 7.22 10.35
CA LYS A 94 13.41 6.55 10.59
C LYS A 94 14.48 6.83 9.53
N GLY A 95 14.18 7.64 8.50
CA GLY A 95 15.08 7.92 7.37
C GLY A 95 16.03 9.12 7.52
N SER A 96 15.88 10.01 8.50
CA SER A 96 16.74 11.19 8.65
C SER A 96 17.71 11.05 9.84
N GLY A 97 18.74 10.22 9.69
CA GLY A 97 19.66 9.93 10.78
C GLY A 97 21.03 9.40 10.38
N SER A 98 21.71 9.98 9.40
CA SER A 98 23.18 9.83 9.33
C SER A 98 23.89 11.01 8.67
N GLY A 99 24.49 11.86 9.50
CA GLY A 99 25.86 12.37 9.34
C GLY A 99 26.11 13.47 8.31
N ASP A 100 26.47 14.65 8.79
CA ASP A 100 27.72 15.25 8.29
C ASP A 100 28.51 15.94 9.41
N LYS A 101 29.74 15.47 9.60
CA LYS A 101 30.77 16.07 10.45
C LYS A 101 31.33 17.28 9.70
N LYS A 102 31.19 18.48 10.24
CA LYS A 102 32.14 19.57 9.98
C LYS A 102 32.38 20.36 11.26
N GLU A 103 33.46 20.03 11.96
CA GLU A 103 34.14 20.98 12.83
C GLU A 103 35.55 21.17 12.25
N LYS A 104 35.74 22.35 11.64
CA LYS A 104 37.01 22.82 11.10
C LYS A 104 37.81 23.48 12.23
N ASP A 105 39.09 23.15 12.25
CA ASP A 105 40.26 23.82 12.78
C ASP A 105 40.11 25.26 13.34
N GLY A 106 40.65 25.44 14.56
CA GLY A 106 41.65 26.49 14.80
C GLY A 106 41.28 27.65 15.73
N LYS A 107 41.70 27.58 17.01
CA LYS A 107 42.25 28.72 17.76
C LYS A 107 42.92 28.36 19.10
N GLY A 108 44.14 28.88 19.29
CA GLY A 108 44.83 29.09 20.59
C GLY A 108 45.71 27.91 21.03
N ALA A 109 47.00 28.05 21.33
CA ALA A 109 47.80 29.22 21.70
C ALA A 109 49.26 29.06 21.21
#